data_AF-A0A8T3WSY0-F1
#
_entry.id   AF-A0A8T3WSY0-F1
#
_cell.length_a   1.000
_cell.length_b   1.000
_cell.length_c   1.000
_cell.angle_alpha   90.00
_cell.angle_beta   90.00
_cell.angle_gamma   90.00
#
_symmetry.space_group_name_H-M   'P 1'
#
loop_
_entity.id
_entity.type
_entity.pdbx_description
1 polymer ?
#
loop_
_entity_poly.entity_id
_entity_poly.type
_entity_poly.pdbx_seq_one_letter_code
_entity_poly.pdbx_strand_id
1 'polypeptide(L)'
;MTEEETENEEEKIVKASCSFCGKEIECPEKMLKVDKHMCYECYKNPPVEISEKELSKIHIDIPINKLNEMFYDAVATQMKEIAFPKIWQERKSELKEISKKELAELMFLEGAMAGAGFLFETMKDKEENDIVEESLK
;
A
#
# COMPACT_ATOMS: atom_id res chain seq x y z
N MET A 1 -22.99 -13.18 28.54
CA MET A 1 -22.10 -13.39 27.39
C MET A 1 -23.03 -13.42 26.21
N THR A 2 -23.26 -12.27 25.59
CA THR A 2 -24.14 -12.14 24.42
C THR A 2 -23.27 -12.34 23.18
N GLU A 3 -23.62 -13.34 22.41
CA GLU A 3 -23.08 -13.64 21.09
C GLU A 3 -23.39 -12.44 20.19
N GLU A 4 -22.37 -11.71 19.75
CA GLU A 4 -22.52 -10.68 18.72
C GLU A 4 -22.52 -11.40 17.37
N GLU A 5 -23.72 -11.54 16.81
CA GLU A 5 -23.96 -11.97 15.44
C GLU A 5 -23.38 -10.90 14.49
N THR A 6 -22.25 -11.19 13.85
CA THR A 6 -21.74 -10.37 12.75
C THR A 6 -22.55 -10.67 11.49
N GLU A 7 -23.61 -9.89 11.25
CA GLU A 7 -24.28 -9.83 9.95
C GLU A 7 -23.30 -9.33 8.88
N ASN A 8 -22.89 -10.23 7.98
CA ASN A 8 -22.23 -9.89 6.72
C ASN A 8 -23.28 -9.26 5.78
N GLU A 9 -23.61 -7.99 5.98
CA GLU A 9 -24.30 -7.21 4.95
C GLU A 9 -23.30 -6.92 3.82
N GLU A 10 -23.45 -7.60 2.68
CA GLU A 10 -22.71 -7.29 1.46
C GLU A 10 -22.89 -5.80 1.14
N GLU A 11 -21.81 -5.01 1.25
CA GLU A 11 -21.89 -3.57 1.05
C GLU A 11 -22.27 -3.28 -0.42
N LYS A 12 -23.45 -2.70 -0.61
CA LYS A 12 -23.93 -2.34 -1.94
C LYS A 12 -23.01 -1.29 -2.56
N ILE A 13 -22.41 -1.63 -3.69
CA ILE A 13 -21.57 -0.74 -4.48
C ILE A 13 -22.45 0.03 -5.48
N VAL A 14 -22.28 1.34 -5.54
CA VAL A 14 -22.94 2.24 -6.49
C VAL A 14 -21.91 2.98 -7.34
N LYS A 15 -22.36 3.49 -8.49
CA LYS A 15 -21.54 4.31 -9.39
C LYS A 15 -21.61 5.77 -8.97
N ALA A 16 -20.45 6.40 -8.79
CA ALA A 16 -20.31 7.82 -8.53
C ALA A 16 -19.37 8.47 -9.56
N SER A 17 -19.41 9.80 -9.70
CA SER A 17 -18.49 10.53 -10.58
C SER A 17 -17.36 11.15 -9.78
N CYS A 18 -16.12 10.98 -10.25
CA CYS A 18 -14.97 11.70 -9.74
C CYS A 18 -15.19 13.21 -9.84
N SER A 19 -15.10 13.92 -8.73
CA SER A 19 -15.32 15.37 -8.64
C SER A 19 -14.25 16.21 -9.37
N PHE A 20 -13.19 15.58 -9.88
CA PHE A 20 -12.04 16.25 -10.49
C PHE A 20 -11.96 16.04 -12.01
N CYS A 21 -12.15 14.81 -12.48
CA CYS A 21 -12.08 14.48 -13.91
C CYS A 21 -13.40 13.97 -14.50
N GLY A 22 -14.44 13.77 -13.67
CA GLY A 22 -15.75 13.29 -14.11
C GLY A 22 -15.84 11.79 -14.42
N LYS A 23 -14.74 11.03 -14.31
CA LYS A 23 -14.74 9.58 -14.54
C LYS A 23 -15.68 8.87 -13.58
N GLU A 24 -16.40 7.87 -14.06
CA GLU A 24 -17.23 7.00 -13.22
C GLU A 24 -16.34 6.08 -12.37
N ILE A 25 -16.68 5.96 -11.09
CA ILE A 25 -15.94 5.19 -10.08
C ILE A 25 -16.90 4.37 -9.22
N GLU A 26 -16.37 3.33 -8.58
CA GLU A 26 -17.11 2.51 -7.63
C GLU A 26 -17.09 3.14 -6.24
N CYS A 27 -18.25 3.20 -5.58
CA CYS A 27 -18.37 3.78 -4.25
C CYS A 27 -19.35 2.96 -3.40
N PRO A 28 -18.99 2.58 -2.17
CA PRO A 28 -19.95 1.99 -1.23
C PRO A 28 -21.11 2.95 -0.97
N GLU A 29 -22.35 2.46 -0.96
CA GLU A 29 -23.54 3.31 -0.78
C GLU A 29 -23.49 4.15 0.51
N LYS A 30 -22.88 3.61 1.58
CA LYS A 30 -22.64 4.30 2.85
C LYS A 30 -21.74 5.54 2.70
N MET A 31 -20.80 5.50 1.75
CA MET A 31 -19.84 6.56 1.45
C MET A 31 -20.34 7.53 0.38
N LEU A 32 -21.54 7.35 -0.17
CA LEU A 32 -22.08 8.29 -1.15
C LEU A 32 -22.32 9.69 -0.58
N LYS A 33 -22.48 9.80 0.75
CA LYS A 33 -22.76 11.06 1.46
C LYS A 33 -21.53 11.96 1.68
N VAL A 34 -20.32 11.49 1.36
CA VAL A 34 -19.13 12.33 1.51
C VAL A 34 -19.13 13.47 0.48
N ASP A 35 -18.47 14.58 0.82
CA ASP A 35 -18.54 15.82 0.03
C ASP A 35 -17.96 15.66 -1.38
N LYS A 36 -16.96 14.80 -1.56
CA LYS A 36 -16.25 14.60 -2.83
C LYS A 36 -15.79 13.16 -3.01
N HIS A 37 -15.76 12.74 -4.27
CA HIS A 37 -15.29 11.43 -4.71
C HIS A 37 -14.14 11.62 -5.69
N MET A 38 -13.11 10.79 -5.58
CA MET A 38 -11.89 10.93 -6.39
C MET A 38 -11.46 9.57 -6.92
N CYS A 39 -11.11 9.51 -8.22
CA CYS A 39 -10.51 8.31 -8.78
C CYS A 39 -9.03 8.21 -8.41
N TYR A 40 -8.49 6.99 -8.38
CA TYR A 40 -7.07 6.72 -8.13
C TYR A 40 -6.11 7.60 -8.96
N GLU A 41 -6.40 7.87 -10.23
CA GLU A 41 -5.55 8.68 -11.10
C GLU A 41 -5.43 10.14 -10.61
N CYS A 42 -6.56 10.74 -10.19
CA CYS A 42 -6.58 12.09 -9.61
C CYS A 42 -6.00 12.12 -8.19
N TYR A 43 -6.05 11.01 -7.46
CA TYR A 43 -5.37 10.91 -6.17
C TYR A 43 -3.85 10.89 -6.35
N LYS A 44 -3.35 10.07 -7.30
CA LYS A 44 -1.93 9.94 -7.59
C LYS A 44 -1.33 11.21 -8.18
N ASN A 45 -2.06 11.88 -9.07
CA ASN A 45 -1.66 13.12 -9.73
C ASN A 45 -2.76 14.16 -9.58
N PRO A 46 -2.83 14.83 -8.42
CA PRO A 46 -3.92 15.76 -8.14
C PRO A 46 -3.84 17.00 -9.07
N PRO A 47 -4.95 17.38 -9.73
CA PRO A 47 -4.96 18.53 -10.64
C PRO A 47 -4.88 19.87 -9.90
N VAL A 48 -5.10 19.87 -8.60
CA VAL A 48 -5.00 21.02 -7.68
C VAL A 48 -4.32 20.57 -6.41
N GLU A 49 -3.69 21.49 -5.69
CA GLU A 49 -3.09 21.18 -4.38
C GLU A 49 -4.22 20.91 -3.37
N ILE A 50 -4.21 19.73 -2.75
CA ILE A 50 -5.24 19.29 -1.79
C ILE A 50 -4.56 19.15 -0.44
N SER A 51 -5.09 19.84 0.57
CA SER A 51 -4.57 19.72 1.92
C SER A 51 -4.90 18.36 2.53
N GLU A 52 -4.08 17.85 3.47
CA GLU A 52 -4.36 16.59 4.19
C GLU A 52 -5.74 16.59 4.86
N LYS A 53 -6.16 17.74 5.40
CA LYS A 53 -7.47 17.92 6.04
C LYS A 53 -8.61 17.75 5.04
N GLU A 54 -8.44 18.24 3.82
CA GLU A 54 -9.44 18.03 2.77
C GLU A 54 -9.41 16.59 2.29
N LEU A 55 -8.23 16.01 2.12
CA LEU A 55 -8.06 14.64 1.66
C LEU A 55 -8.79 13.62 2.57
N SER A 56 -8.80 13.87 3.89
CA SER A 56 -9.53 13.04 4.86
C SER A 56 -11.06 13.02 4.69
N LYS A 57 -11.62 13.92 3.89
CA LYS A 57 -13.06 14.05 3.61
C LYS A 57 -13.44 13.55 2.21
N ILE A 58 -12.48 13.03 1.45
CA ILE A 58 -12.67 12.58 0.08
C ILE A 58 -12.69 11.05 0.08
N HIS A 59 -13.72 10.46 -0.52
CA HIS A 59 -13.68 9.03 -0.84
C HIS A 59 -12.79 8.82 -2.06
N ILE A 60 -11.79 7.96 -1.95
CA ILE A 60 -10.88 7.63 -3.04
C ILE A 60 -11.17 6.21 -3.48
N ASP A 61 -11.57 6.04 -4.72
CA ASP A 61 -11.72 4.72 -5.36
C ASP A 61 -10.33 4.21 -5.75
N ILE A 62 -9.86 3.18 -5.04
CA ILE A 62 -8.57 2.52 -5.25
C ILE A 62 -8.85 1.11 -5.73
N PRO A 63 -8.56 0.79 -7.01
CA PRO A 63 -8.65 -0.56 -7.52
C PRO A 63 -7.79 -1.53 -6.69
N ILE A 64 -8.29 -2.74 -6.41
CA ILE A 64 -7.57 -3.74 -5.60
C ILE A 64 -6.20 -4.07 -6.20
N ASN A 65 -6.09 -4.13 -7.53
CA ASN A 65 -4.82 -4.34 -8.23
C ASN A 65 -3.83 -3.17 -8.11
N LYS A 66 -4.26 -2.01 -7.60
CA LYS A 66 -3.44 -0.83 -7.33
C LYS A 66 -3.19 -0.60 -5.83
N LEU A 67 -3.91 -1.29 -4.96
CA LEU A 67 -3.73 -1.22 -3.52
C LEU A 67 -2.32 -1.63 -3.10
N ASN A 68 -1.77 -2.67 -3.73
CA ASN A 68 -0.41 -3.14 -3.48
C ASN A 68 0.64 -2.06 -3.79
N GLU A 69 0.52 -1.37 -4.94
CA GLU A 69 1.44 -0.28 -5.31
C GLU A 69 1.44 0.82 -4.23
N MET A 70 0.25 1.24 -3.78
CA MET A 70 0.12 2.26 -2.73
C MET A 70 0.69 1.81 -1.39
N PHE A 71 0.48 0.55 -1.03
CA PHE A 71 0.99 0.00 0.23
C PHE A 71 2.52 0.01 0.25
N TYR A 72 3.17 -0.42 -0.83
CA TYR A 72 4.62 -0.41 -0.93
C TYR A 72 5.19 1.02 -0.85
N ASP A 73 4.60 1.96 -1.57
CA ASP A 73 5.03 3.37 -1.53
C ASP A 73 4.84 3.98 -0.14
N ALA A 74 3.73 3.68 0.54
CA ALA A 74 3.47 4.16 1.90
C ALA A 74 4.47 3.58 2.91
N VAL A 75 4.73 2.27 2.85
CA VAL A 75 5.71 1.60 3.72
C VAL A 75 7.12 2.12 3.45
N ALA A 76 7.52 2.24 2.18
CA ALA A 76 8.82 2.79 1.81
C ALA A 76 8.99 4.24 2.29
N THR A 77 7.93 5.05 2.20
CA THR A 77 7.93 6.43 2.70
C THR A 77 8.09 6.47 4.21
N GLN A 78 7.32 5.67 4.96
CA GLN A 78 7.48 5.58 6.42
C GLN A 78 8.85 5.06 6.84
N MET A 79 9.39 4.05 6.13
CA MET A 79 10.74 3.55 6.36
C MET A 79 11.78 4.66 6.15
N LYS A 80 11.65 5.45 5.08
CA LYS A 80 12.56 6.55 4.77
C LYS A 80 12.45 7.71 5.75
N GLU A 81 11.25 8.09 6.16
CA GLU A 81 11.02 9.31 6.94
C GLU A 81 11.08 9.09 8.46
N ILE A 82 10.75 7.88 8.93
CA ILE A 82 10.65 7.59 10.36
C ILE A 82 11.73 6.61 10.80
N ALA A 83 11.84 5.46 10.13
CA ALA A 83 12.73 4.39 10.57
C ALA A 83 14.20 4.72 10.25
N PHE A 84 14.47 5.17 9.03
CA PHE A 84 15.82 5.44 8.55
C PHE A 84 16.54 6.50 9.38
N PRO A 85 15.94 7.65 9.76
CA PRO A 85 16.62 8.63 10.61
C PRO A 85 17.00 8.07 11.99
N LYS A 86 16.15 7.22 12.58
CA LYS A 86 16.44 6.57 13.86
C LYS A 86 17.61 5.58 13.73
N ILE A 87 17.52 4.67 12.77
CA ILE A 87 18.58 3.70 12.47
C ILE A 87 19.89 4.43 12.15
N TRP A 88 19.82 5.50 11.36
CA TRP A 88 20.97 6.31 11.00
C TRP A 88 21.59 6.99 12.22
N GLN A 89 20.80 7.48 13.17
CA GLN A 89 21.32 8.07 14.41
C GLN A 89 21.99 7.01 15.30
N GLU A 90 21.35 5.86 15.49
CA GLU A 90 21.82 4.78 16.36
C GLU A 90 23.12 4.17 15.83
N ARG A 91 23.21 3.95 14.52
CA ARG A 91 24.33 3.25 13.90
C ARG A 91 25.35 4.16 13.22
N LYS A 92 25.18 5.49 13.36
CA LYS A 92 26.00 6.47 12.64
C LYS A 92 27.50 6.30 12.87
N SER A 93 27.90 6.01 14.10
CA SER A 93 29.30 5.85 14.49
C SER A 93 29.90 4.63 13.82
N GLU A 94 29.22 3.50 13.89
CA GLU A 94 29.63 2.24 13.24
C GLU A 94 29.74 2.40 11.71
N LEU A 95 28.75 3.07 11.11
CA LEU A 95 28.72 3.30 9.66
C LEU A 95 29.78 4.28 9.16
N LYS A 96 30.39 5.08 10.04
CA LYS A 96 31.49 6.00 9.69
C LYS A 96 32.85 5.31 9.64
N GLU A 97 32.99 4.17 10.31
CA GLU A 97 34.26 3.45 10.40
C GLU A 97 34.51 2.54 9.19
N ILE A 98 33.45 2.19 8.46
CA ILE A 98 33.52 1.42 7.21
C ILE A 98 33.84 2.29 6.00
N SER A 99 34.58 1.72 5.04
CA SER A 99 34.88 2.42 3.79
C SER A 99 33.63 2.60 2.94
N LYS A 100 33.65 3.58 2.02
CA LYS A 100 32.52 3.80 1.08
C LYS A 100 32.21 2.56 0.24
N LYS A 101 33.25 1.78 -0.10
CA LYS A 101 33.10 0.55 -0.86
C LYS A 101 32.40 -0.52 -0.03
N GLU A 102 32.86 -0.75 1.20
CA GLU A 102 32.23 -1.72 2.11
C GLU A 102 30.79 -1.33 2.47
N LEU A 103 30.52 -0.04 2.67
CA LEU A 103 29.16 0.44 2.88
C LEU A 103 28.26 0.14 1.67
N ALA A 104 28.76 0.37 0.45
CA ALA A 104 28.02 0.06 -0.77
C ALA A 104 27.78 -1.45 -0.94
N GLU A 105 28.79 -2.27 -0.66
CA GLU A 105 28.69 -3.74 -0.69
C GLU A 105 27.68 -4.25 0.33
N LEU A 106 27.69 -3.70 1.55
CA LEU A 106 26.75 -4.04 2.61
C LEU A 106 25.31 -3.67 2.23
N MET A 107 25.08 -2.43 1.78
CA MET A 107 23.73 -2.01 1.36
C MET A 107 23.21 -2.82 0.16
N PHE A 108 24.10 -3.15 -0.80
CA PHE A 108 23.74 -4.00 -1.93
C PHE A 108 23.37 -5.42 -1.48
N LEU A 109 24.17 -6.02 -0.59
CA LEU A 109 23.92 -7.36 -0.07
C LEU A 109 22.58 -7.43 0.69
N GLU A 110 22.31 -6.47 1.58
CA GLU A 110 21.04 -6.40 2.31
C GLU A 110 19.85 -6.30 1.35
N GLY A 111 19.94 -5.44 0.32
CA GLY A 111 18.92 -5.34 -0.72
C GLY A 111 18.74 -6.63 -1.51
N ALA A 112 19.83 -7.29 -1.88
CA ALA A 112 19.79 -8.56 -2.61
C ALA A 112 19.19 -9.70 -1.77
N MET A 113 19.52 -9.77 -0.47
CA MET A 113 18.93 -10.75 0.46
C MET A 113 17.44 -10.53 0.65
N ALA A 114 17.00 -9.29 0.86
CA ALA A 114 15.58 -8.96 0.97
C ALA A 114 14.82 -9.32 -0.32
N GLY A 115 15.38 -8.98 -1.48
CA GLY A 115 14.79 -9.32 -2.78
C GLY A 115 14.72 -10.83 -3.04
N ALA A 116 15.77 -11.58 -2.68
CA ALA A 116 15.79 -13.04 -2.80
C ALA A 116 14.78 -13.71 -1.86
N GLY A 117 14.66 -13.24 -0.61
CA GLY A 117 13.67 -13.73 0.34
C GLY A 117 12.24 -13.57 -0.20
N PHE A 118 11.91 -12.38 -0.68
CA PHE A 118 10.60 -12.12 -1.31
C PHE A 118 10.33 -13.03 -2.51
N LEU A 119 11.34 -13.24 -3.37
CA LEU A 119 11.23 -14.14 -4.51
C LEU A 119 10.93 -15.58 -4.07
N PHE A 120 11.64 -16.09 -3.07
CA PHE A 120 11.44 -17.44 -2.57
C PHE A 120 10.07 -17.63 -1.92
N GLU A 121 9.59 -16.64 -1.14
CA GLU A 121 8.24 -16.66 -0.57
C GLU A 121 7.18 -16.67 -1.68
N THR A 122 7.33 -15.81 -2.69
CA THR A 122 6.39 -15.75 -3.83
C THR A 122 6.37 -17.05 -4.62
N MET A 123 7.52 -17.72 -4.78
CA MET A 123 7.61 -19.02 -5.45
C MET A 123 6.94 -20.13 -4.63
N LYS A 124 7.08 -20.09 -3.30
CA LYS A 124 6.46 -21.06 -2.40
C LYS A 124 4.94 -20.92 -2.37
N ASP A 125 4.43 -19.70 -2.29
CA ASP A 125 2.99 -19.41 -2.31
C ASP A 125 2.35 -19.88 -3.64
N LYS A 126 3.10 -19.85 -4.73
CA LYS A 126 2.63 -20.34 -6.04
C LYS A 126 2.51 -21.86 -6.07
N GLU A 127 3.50 -22.59 -5.54
CA GLU A 127 3.42 -24.06 -5.44
C GLU A 127 2.27 -24.51 -4.53
N GLU A 128 2.03 -23.85 -3.40
CA GLU A 128 0.95 -24.20 -2.48
C GLU A 128 -0.44 -23.97 -3.11
N ASN A 129 -0.62 -22.90 -3.89
CA ASN A 129 -1.88 -22.64 -4.60
C ASN A 129 -2.12 -23.59 -5.79
N ASP A 130 -1.08 -23.96 -6.53
CA ASP A 130 -1.19 -24.92 -7.65
C ASP A 130 -1.60 -26.32 -7.12
N ILE A 131 -1.10 -26.74 -5.94
CA ILE A 131 -1.48 -28.00 -5.29
C ILE A 131 -2.95 -28.02 -4.86
N VAL A 132 -3.47 -26.88 -4.37
CA VAL A 132 -4.88 -26.75 -3.94
C VAL A 132 -5.84 -26.77 -5.14
N GLU A 133 -5.50 -26.12 -6.25
CA GLU A 133 -6.32 -26.16 -7.47
C GLU A 133 -6.36 -27.55 -8.13
N GLU A 134 -5.28 -28.33 -8.03
CA GLU A 134 -5.22 -29.68 -8.57
C GLU A 134 -5.98 -30.70 -7.71
N SER A 135 -6.13 -30.46 -6.40
CA SER A 135 -6.87 -31.31 -5.47
C SER A 135 -8.37 -31.00 -5.38
N LEU A 136 -8.84 -29.94 -6.05
CA LEU A 136 -10.26 -29.57 -6.20
C LEU A 136 -10.87 -29.99 -7.55
N LYS A 137 -10.10 -30.63 -8.43
CA LYS A 137 -10.57 -31.24 -9.68
C LYS A 137 -10.83 -32.74 -9.51
#